data_AF-A0A2I0D8C4-F1
#
_entry.id   AF-A0A2I0D8C4-F1
#
_cell.length_a   1.000
_cell.length_b   1.000
_cell.length_c   1.000
_cell.angle_alpha   90.00
_cell.angle_beta   90.00
_cell.angle_gamma   90.00
#
_symmetry.space_group_name_H-M   'P 1'
#
loop_
_entity.id
_entity.type
_entity.pdbx_description
1 polymer ?
#
loop_
_entity_poly.entity_id
_entity_poly.type
_entity_poly.pdbx_seq_one_letter_code
_entity_poly.pdbx_strand_id
1 'polypeptide(L)'
;MIKLQIRLILICVFILILCCIDCLGQKKTQDSKVVLISIDGAADWILDDLLARNLLSKNGAFSTIRREGAYAESMTPVNISATAVSHVSLFTGTHPNVHGVVGNNILMPEQEIKSPRATSGFSAPIEAETLWNAAIRQGKNVTNISTVGQDNTSPDRRGTKTIGYGKKLANSIVSNLSIVEREHTILLEKFERVKMLNSEKGEEYFKLFSGRNIPLYYYVADSSFDGVKNYDIVIVDLDVDLGNGYEGELKVDEWSEISFEVGRQKVSSWSYLMNLNPITAEAKAYFGAIGFNSSSPNAFREKMENEVGIWPCEQDNRKLSKGLITEQMWFDQAERLAKYYQQLLLANINESNWDLLSGYFTLIDDVQHRFLLKDKRQLDFAMENGVRRKRYEDYVIWAYRTIDSLLKELVQAAPKDINFVFVSDHGVAPIHSVVLINNLLEENGISVKGDSIEARAYSTGPAAHIYVNVKGRQKSGIVPKKELSKYIDRIAKICKGLKDPITGLPIFLVTLKASELNSLSLEHPRRSGDVFVSARTGWSLSSKIVPSIPIIVPNSFNNDSYAHLDQNTQRFLGSGFMNETGLGVHGNLGSIREMNAIFYAVGPSIPKQKIDTISALDVTPTIAGLLNIKPPKKAKGKAIFK
;
A
#
# COMPACT_ATOMS: atom_id res chain seq x y z
N MET A 1 39.01 -68.46 22.59
CA MET A 1 37.66 -67.91 22.32
C MET A 1 37.28 -66.73 23.22
N ILE A 2 37.44 -66.82 24.55
CA ILE A 2 37.01 -65.77 25.50
C ILE A 2 37.67 -64.40 25.28
N LYS A 3 38.98 -64.34 24.97
CA LYS A 3 39.69 -63.07 24.71
C LYS A 3 39.22 -62.32 23.46
N LEU A 4 38.66 -63.02 22.46
CA LEU A 4 38.15 -62.41 21.24
C LEU A 4 36.77 -61.80 21.46
N GLN A 5 35.92 -62.46 22.25
CA GLN A 5 34.61 -61.93 22.66
C GLN A 5 34.74 -60.68 23.52
N ILE A 6 35.69 -60.63 24.45
CA ILE A 6 35.92 -59.44 25.28
C ILE A 6 36.37 -58.23 24.44
N ARG A 7 37.21 -58.46 23.42
CA ARG A 7 37.62 -57.39 22.49
C ARG A 7 36.46 -56.88 21.64
N LEU A 8 35.59 -57.76 21.14
CA LEU A 8 34.40 -57.34 20.38
C LEU A 8 33.43 -56.53 21.25
N ILE A 9 33.19 -56.96 22.49
CA ILE A 9 32.30 -56.24 23.41
C ILE A 9 32.86 -54.86 23.73
N LEU A 10 34.16 -54.73 23.98
CA LEU A 10 34.80 -53.43 24.22
C LEU A 10 34.72 -52.50 23.01
N ILE A 11 34.89 -53.02 21.79
CA ILE A 11 34.74 -52.23 20.56
C ILE A 11 33.29 -51.78 20.37
N CYS A 12 32.31 -52.66 20.60
CA CYS A 12 30.89 -52.30 20.51
C CYS A 12 30.48 -51.27 21.55
N VAL A 13 30.97 -51.38 22.79
CA VAL A 13 30.72 -50.40 23.86
C VAL A 13 31.39 -49.07 23.53
N PHE A 14 32.60 -49.08 22.97
CA PHE A 14 33.30 -47.85 22.56
C PHE A 14 32.60 -47.13 21.40
N ILE A 15 32.10 -47.89 20.41
CA ILE A 15 31.28 -47.35 19.30
C ILE A 15 29.95 -46.80 19.82
N LEU A 16 29.29 -47.48 20.77
CA LEU A 16 28.06 -46.98 21.39
C LEU A 16 28.30 -45.69 22.17
N ILE A 17 29.41 -45.58 22.90
CA ILE A 17 29.78 -44.36 23.63
C ILE A 17 30.08 -43.23 22.66
N LEU A 18 30.80 -43.48 21.55
CA LEU A 18 31.03 -42.50 20.49
C LEU A 18 29.72 -42.03 19.83
N CYS A 19 28.80 -42.94 19.52
CA CYS A 19 27.47 -42.58 19.00
C CYS A 19 26.60 -41.83 20.03
N CYS A 20 26.75 -42.11 21.33
CA CYS A 20 26.05 -41.37 22.38
C CYS A 20 26.62 -39.96 22.59
N ILE A 21 27.93 -39.75 22.40
CA ILE A 21 28.57 -38.43 22.53
C ILE A 21 28.14 -37.49 21.38
N ASP A 22 27.95 -38.01 20.15
CA ASP A 22 27.40 -37.22 19.03
C ASP A 22 25.92 -36.82 19.25
N CYS A 23 25.14 -37.64 19.97
CA CYS A 23 23.74 -37.34 20.28
C CYS A 23 23.55 -36.36 21.46
N LEU A 24 24.53 -36.24 22.37
CA LEU A 24 24.43 -35.41 23.59
C LEU A 24 24.96 -33.98 23.41
N GLY A 25 25.54 -33.65 22.25
CA GLY A 25 26.24 -32.36 22.02
C GLY A 25 25.62 -31.42 20.98
N GLN A 26 24.67 -31.85 20.15
CA GLN A 26 23.93 -30.91 19.31
C GLN A 26 22.89 -30.20 20.17
N LYS A 27 23.23 -28.97 20.64
CA LYS A 27 22.19 -27.97 20.90
C LYS A 27 21.29 -27.98 19.66
N LYS A 28 20.05 -28.47 19.78
CA LYS A 28 19.01 -28.15 18.81
C LYS A 28 19.06 -26.64 18.68
N THR A 29 19.58 -26.13 17.57
CA THR A 29 19.45 -24.73 17.22
C THR A 29 17.94 -24.53 17.16
N GLN A 30 17.38 -23.88 18.18
CA GLN A 30 15.97 -23.55 18.18
C GLN A 30 15.70 -22.82 16.87
N ASP A 31 14.78 -23.36 16.07
CA ASP A 31 14.44 -22.76 14.79
C ASP A 31 14.02 -21.31 15.05
N SER A 32 14.84 -20.38 14.56
CA SER A 32 14.69 -18.96 14.83
C SER A 32 13.48 -18.43 14.05
N LYS A 33 12.59 -17.76 14.77
CA LYS A 33 11.39 -17.14 14.21
C LYS A 33 11.64 -15.68 13.86
N VAL A 34 11.18 -15.26 12.69
CA VAL A 34 11.36 -13.89 12.21
C VAL A 34 10.02 -13.26 11.83
N VAL A 35 9.78 -12.06 12.35
CA VAL A 35 8.69 -11.17 11.93
C VAL A 35 9.29 -10.08 11.04
N LEU A 36 8.84 -10.00 9.78
CA LEU A 36 9.19 -8.94 8.84
C LEU A 36 8.02 -8.00 8.63
N ILE A 37 8.15 -6.74 9.03
CA ILE A 37 7.09 -5.74 8.84
C ILE A 37 7.61 -4.63 7.93
N SER A 38 6.89 -4.41 6.84
CA SER A 38 7.11 -3.26 5.97
C SER A 38 6.18 -2.11 6.38
N ILE A 39 6.74 -0.93 6.52
CA ILE A 39 6.02 0.31 6.86
C ILE A 39 6.14 1.21 5.63
N ASP A 40 5.07 1.29 4.85
CA ASP A 40 5.10 1.97 3.55
C ASP A 40 5.48 3.44 3.71
N GLY A 41 6.42 3.89 2.88
CA GLY A 41 6.79 5.30 2.79
C GLY A 41 7.46 5.89 4.03
N ALA A 42 7.86 5.08 5.03
CA ALA A 42 8.55 5.58 6.22
C ALA A 42 10.00 6.01 5.88
N ALA A 43 10.11 7.30 5.54
CA ALA A 43 11.37 7.94 5.20
C ALA A 43 12.24 8.14 6.44
N ASP A 44 13.51 7.80 6.32
CA ASP A 44 14.50 7.94 7.40
C ASP A 44 14.66 9.40 7.85
N TRP A 45 14.66 10.36 6.92
CA TRP A 45 14.85 11.79 7.22
C TRP A 45 13.70 12.39 8.01
N ILE A 46 12.46 11.89 7.83
CA ILE A 46 11.31 12.31 8.61
C ILE A 46 11.42 11.69 10.01
N LEU A 47 11.65 10.37 10.09
CA LEU A 47 11.79 9.71 11.37
C LEU A 47 12.92 10.31 12.22
N ASP A 48 14.06 10.61 11.61
CA ASP A 48 15.21 11.25 12.25
C ASP A 48 14.88 12.65 12.78
N ASP A 49 14.19 13.48 12.00
CA ASP A 49 13.71 14.80 12.45
C ASP A 49 12.78 14.67 13.65
N LEU A 50 11.82 13.74 13.60
CA LEU A 50 10.87 13.52 14.68
C LEU A 50 11.55 13.03 15.97
N LEU A 51 12.55 12.15 15.87
CA LEU A 51 13.34 11.70 17.01
C LEU A 51 14.21 12.83 17.57
N ALA A 52 14.88 13.60 16.72
CA ALA A 52 15.73 14.72 17.12
C ALA A 52 14.93 15.83 17.85
N ARG A 53 13.70 16.09 17.40
CA ARG A 53 12.77 17.05 18.02
C ARG A 53 12.00 16.49 19.23
N ASN A 54 12.27 15.24 19.64
CA ASN A 54 11.54 14.54 20.72
C ASN A 54 10.02 14.48 20.49
N LEU A 55 9.59 14.30 19.25
CA LEU A 55 8.17 14.20 18.90
C LEU A 55 7.64 12.77 18.97
N LEU A 56 8.51 11.76 18.98
CA LEU A 56 8.15 10.38 19.28
C LEU A 56 8.44 10.02 20.74
N SER A 57 7.76 8.99 21.25
CA SER A 57 7.93 8.56 22.63
C SER A 57 9.35 8.04 22.87
N LYS A 58 9.97 8.43 23.99
CA LYS A 58 11.26 7.88 24.43
C LYS A 58 11.17 6.38 24.71
N ASN A 59 9.98 5.90 25.05
CA ASN A 59 9.66 4.49 25.26
C ASN A 59 8.85 3.90 24.09
N GLY A 60 8.87 4.55 22.93
CA GLY A 60 8.30 4.09 21.67
C GLY A 60 9.12 2.96 21.05
N ALA A 61 8.59 2.30 20.01
CA ALA A 61 9.28 1.22 19.30
C ALA A 61 10.63 1.70 18.75
N PHE A 62 10.66 2.78 17.95
CA PHE A 62 11.88 3.23 17.29
C PHE A 62 12.95 3.65 18.31
N SER A 63 12.58 4.45 19.31
CA SER A 63 13.49 4.88 20.38
C SER A 63 14.06 3.70 21.19
N THR A 64 13.24 2.68 21.43
CA THR A 64 13.67 1.48 22.18
C THR A 64 14.63 0.63 21.34
N ILE A 65 14.32 0.41 20.06
CA ILE A 65 15.17 -0.37 19.16
C ILE A 65 16.53 0.31 18.97
N ARG A 66 16.61 1.65 18.91
CA ARG A 66 17.91 2.36 18.87
C ARG A 66 18.82 2.06 20.07
N ARG A 67 18.24 1.74 21.23
CA ARG A 67 19.00 1.40 22.46
C ARG A 67 19.28 -0.09 22.60
N GLU A 68 18.37 -0.93 22.10
CA GLU A 68 18.31 -2.34 22.46
C GLU A 68 18.47 -3.30 21.29
N GLY A 69 18.49 -2.80 20.06
CA GLY A 69 18.61 -3.60 18.84
C GLY A 69 19.54 -2.98 17.80
N ALA A 70 19.28 -3.31 16.53
CA ALA A 70 20.03 -2.80 15.41
C ALA A 70 19.21 -1.78 14.62
N TYR A 71 19.85 -0.73 14.10
CA TYR A 71 19.21 0.18 13.15
C TYR A 71 20.23 0.73 12.17
N ALA A 72 19.82 0.99 10.93
CA ALA A 72 20.66 1.65 9.94
C ALA A 72 20.47 3.17 10.00
N GLU A 73 21.54 3.92 9.74
CA GLU A 73 21.45 5.37 9.52
C GLU A 73 20.57 5.70 8.32
N SER A 74 20.63 4.86 7.27
CA SER A 74 19.83 5.01 6.07
C SER A 74 19.78 3.66 5.33
N MET A 75 18.64 3.34 4.73
CA MET A 75 18.54 2.26 3.75
C MET A 75 18.22 2.83 2.37
N THR A 76 19.11 2.60 1.41
CA THR A 76 18.91 3.04 0.02
C THR A 76 18.03 2.04 -0.72
N PRO A 77 16.83 2.44 -1.19
CA PRO A 77 15.97 1.57 -2.00
C PRO A 77 16.50 1.44 -3.43
N VAL A 78 15.87 0.57 -4.21
CA VAL A 78 16.20 0.41 -5.64
C VAL A 78 15.67 1.57 -6.49
N ASN A 79 16.16 1.67 -7.72
CA ASN A 79 15.50 2.45 -8.77
C ASN A 79 14.48 1.54 -9.45
N ILE A 80 13.22 1.90 -9.65
CA ILE A 80 12.49 3.09 -9.19
C ILE A 80 12.07 2.92 -7.73
N SER A 81 12.23 3.94 -6.88
CA SER A 81 11.90 3.88 -5.45
C SER A 81 10.38 4.01 -5.19
N ALA A 82 9.63 3.03 -5.67
CA ALA A 82 8.17 2.99 -5.55
C ALA A 82 7.68 1.61 -5.07
N THR A 83 6.46 1.58 -4.55
CA THR A 83 5.97 0.47 -3.72
C THR A 83 6.15 -0.92 -4.32
N ALA A 84 5.62 -1.18 -5.52
CA ALA A 84 5.67 -2.52 -6.09
C ALA A 84 7.10 -2.95 -6.43
N VAL A 85 7.90 -2.03 -6.99
CA VAL A 85 9.28 -2.29 -7.39
C VAL A 85 10.15 -2.56 -6.17
N SER A 86 10.05 -1.69 -5.17
CA SER A 86 10.91 -1.72 -3.98
C SER A 86 10.58 -2.89 -3.08
N HIS A 87 9.31 -3.23 -2.86
CA HIS A 87 8.92 -4.43 -2.12
C HIS A 87 9.40 -5.72 -2.81
N VAL A 88 9.25 -5.84 -4.14
CA VAL A 88 9.73 -7.05 -4.84
C VAL A 88 11.26 -7.14 -4.78
N SER A 89 11.98 -6.02 -4.84
CA SER A 89 13.42 -5.99 -4.60
C SER A 89 13.79 -6.40 -3.17
N LEU A 90 13.12 -5.85 -2.16
CA LEU A 90 13.28 -6.21 -0.74
C LEU A 90 13.12 -7.72 -0.53
N PHE A 91 12.12 -8.33 -1.17
CA PHE A 91 11.75 -9.74 -0.97
C PHE A 91 12.51 -10.72 -1.86
N THR A 92 13.20 -10.26 -2.90
CA THR A 92 14.04 -11.13 -3.76
C THR A 92 15.53 -10.93 -3.49
N GLY A 93 15.90 -9.80 -2.88
CA GLY A 93 17.29 -9.36 -2.77
C GLY A 93 17.90 -9.02 -4.13
N THR A 94 17.09 -8.71 -5.15
CA THR A 94 17.56 -8.43 -6.52
C THR A 94 17.02 -7.12 -7.07
N HIS A 95 17.65 -6.58 -8.10
CA HIS A 95 17.20 -5.38 -8.80
C HIS A 95 16.07 -5.66 -9.82
N PRO A 96 15.36 -4.63 -10.31
CA PRO A 96 14.23 -4.81 -11.23
C PRO A 96 14.55 -5.44 -12.58
N ASN A 97 15.76 -5.24 -13.09
CA ASN A 97 16.25 -5.96 -14.26
C ASN A 97 16.24 -7.49 -14.09
N VAL A 98 16.27 -8.01 -12.86
CA VAL A 98 16.25 -9.46 -12.55
C VAL A 98 14.85 -9.97 -12.23
N HIS A 99 14.11 -9.28 -11.36
CA HIS A 99 12.78 -9.75 -10.93
C HIS A 99 11.63 -9.31 -11.86
N GLY A 100 11.89 -8.39 -12.80
CA GLY A 100 10.96 -8.01 -13.85
C GLY A 100 9.85 -7.05 -13.44
N VAL A 101 9.86 -6.51 -12.23
CA VAL A 101 8.89 -5.49 -11.78
C VAL A 101 9.58 -4.13 -11.86
N VAL A 102 9.48 -3.46 -13.01
CA VAL A 102 10.25 -2.23 -13.31
C VAL A 102 9.53 -0.92 -12.99
N GLY A 103 8.28 -0.98 -12.56
CA GLY A 103 7.46 0.15 -12.17
C GLY A 103 6.17 -0.31 -11.49
N ASN A 104 5.40 0.63 -10.93
CA ASN A 104 4.03 0.35 -10.49
C ASN A 104 3.08 0.18 -11.70
N ASN A 105 3.52 0.59 -12.88
CA ASN A 105 2.80 0.48 -14.14
C ASN A 105 3.75 -0.03 -15.23
N ILE A 106 3.54 -1.26 -15.68
CA ILE A 106 4.45 -2.02 -16.54
C ILE A 106 3.71 -2.42 -17.80
N LEU A 107 4.32 -2.16 -18.97
CA LEU A 107 3.86 -2.77 -20.20
C LEU A 107 4.42 -4.19 -20.31
N MET A 108 3.54 -5.18 -20.21
CA MET A 108 3.93 -6.59 -20.34
C MET A 108 4.26 -6.92 -21.81
N PRO A 109 5.05 -7.98 -22.06
CA PRO A 109 5.32 -8.43 -23.43
C PRO A 109 4.01 -8.68 -24.18
N GLU A 110 3.93 -8.24 -25.44
CA GLU A 110 2.76 -8.39 -26.33
C GLU A 110 1.48 -7.65 -25.87
N GLN A 111 1.50 -7.01 -24.69
CA GLN A 111 0.40 -6.20 -24.22
C GLN A 111 0.16 -5.02 -25.17
N GLU A 112 -1.11 -4.79 -25.47
CA GLU A 112 -1.55 -3.63 -26.23
C GLU A 112 -1.30 -2.34 -25.43
N ILE A 113 -0.75 -1.32 -26.09
CA ILE A 113 -0.55 -0.01 -25.45
C ILE A 113 -1.90 0.71 -25.34
N LYS A 114 -2.30 1.06 -24.10
CA LYS A 114 -3.61 1.68 -23.80
C LYS A 114 -3.50 2.83 -22.80
N SER A 115 -4.53 3.67 -22.77
CA SER A 115 -4.71 4.74 -21.78
C SER A 115 -5.61 4.30 -20.63
N PRO A 116 -5.39 4.77 -19.38
CA PRO A 116 -4.21 5.48 -18.88
C PRO A 116 -3.17 4.55 -18.22
N ARG A 117 -3.48 3.25 -18.08
CA ARG A 117 -2.64 2.28 -17.35
C ARG A 117 -2.40 1.01 -18.17
N ALA A 118 -1.22 0.41 -17.98
CA ALA A 118 -0.88 -0.94 -18.38
C ALA A 118 -1.05 -1.90 -17.19
N THR A 119 -0.22 -2.93 -17.10
CA THR A 119 -0.28 -3.92 -16.02
C THR A 119 0.21 -3.31 -14.71
N SER A 120 -0.52 -3.54 -13.62
CA SER A 120 -0.10 -3.11 -12.29
C SER A 120 1.13 -3.88 -11.83
N GLY A 121 2.17 -3.18 -11.39
CA GLY A 121 3.38 -3.79 -10.81
C GLY A 121 3.07 -4.62 -9.56
N PHE A 122 2.03 -4.25 -8.82
CA PHE A 122 1.57 -4.99 -7.64
C PHE A 122 1.12 -6.41 -7.98
N SER A 123 0.61 -6.65 -9.19
CA SER A 123 0.11 -7.95 -9.66
C SER A 123 0.95 -8.57 -10.77
N ALA A 124 2.04 -7.91 -11.19
CA ALA A 124 2.88 -8.41 -12.27
C ALA A 124 3.60 -9.71 -11.84
N PRO A 125 3.82 -10.66 -12.76
CA PRO A 125 4.58 -11.87 -12.46
C PRO A 125 6.01 -11.52 -12.02
N ILE A 126 6.48 -12.14 -10.94
CA ILE A 126 7.83 -11.96 -10.41
C ILE A 126 8.74 -13.03 -11.05
N GLU A 127 9.81 -12.61 -11.74
CA GLU A 127 10.70 -13.53 -12.48
C GLU A 127 11.88 -14.07 -11.61
N ALA A 128 11.98 -13.64 -10.35
CA ALA A 128 12.98 -14.08 -9.39
C ALA A 128 12.35 -14.85 -8.22
N GLU A 129 13.14 -15.75 -7.62
CA GLU A 129 12.74 -16.42 -6.37
C GLU A 129 12.59 -15.39 -5.25
N THR A 130 11.48 -15.47 -4.51
CA THR A 130 11.21 -14.62 -3.33
C THR A 130 11.75 -15.28 -2.06
N LEU A 131 11.92 -14.50 -0.99
CA LEU A 131 12.25 -14.95 0.36
C LEU A 131 11.25 -16.01 0.84
N TRP A 132 9.96 -15.82 0.53
CA TRP A 132 8.88 -16.74 0.86
C TRP A 132 9.12 -18.11 0.22
N ASN A 133 9.38 -18.12 -1.09
CA ASN A 133 9.63 -19.35 -1.83
C ASN A 133 10.94 -20.02 -1.40
N ALA A 134 11.98 -19.24 -1.11
CA ALA A 134 13.24 -19.75 -0.59
C ALA A 134 13.06 -20.43 0.77
N ALA A 135 12.25 -19.85 1.67
CA ALA A 135 11.91 -20.42 2.96
C ALA A 135 11.10 -21.71 2.82
N ILE A 136 10.01 -21.70 2.03
CA ILE A 136 9.15 -22.87 1.78
C ILE A 136 9.95 -24.03 1.16
N ARG A 137 10.78 -23.75 0.16
CA ARG A 137 11.65 -24.76 -0.47
C ARG A 137 12.60 -25.43 0.54
N GLN A 138 12.86 -24.79 1.66
CA GLN A 138 13.74 -25.26 2.73
C GLN A 138 12.97 -25.71 3.98
N GLY A 139 11.68 -26.01 3.83
CA GLY A 139 10.85 -26.63 4.87
C GLY A 139 10.31 -25.65 5.92
N LYS A 140 10.42 -24.34 5.69
CA LYS A 140 9.93 -23.30 6.60
C LYS A 140 8.47 -22.96 6.33
N ASN A 141 7.72 -22.70 7.39
CA ASN A 141 6.34 -22.24 7.34
C ASN A 141 6.30 -20.72 7.23
N VAL A 142 5.54 -20.21 6.27
CA VAL A 142 5.47 -18.78 5.94
C VAL A 142 4.04 -18.28 6.04
N THR A 143 3.80 -17.37 6.97
CA THR A 143 2.51 -16.69 7.13
C THR A 143 2.65 -15.25 6.65
N ASN A 144 1.93 -14.91 5.57
CA ASN A 144 1.95 -13.55 5.03
C ASN A 144 0.67 -12.80 5.38
N ILE A 145 0.78 -11.64 6.00
CA ILE A 145 -0.33 -10.74 6.33
C ILE A 145 -0.18 -9.46 5.51
N SER A 146 -1.09 -9.26 4.57
CA SER A 146 -1.23 -8.10 3.66
C SER A 146 0.07 -7.70 2.93
N THR A 147 1.04 -8.60 2.84
CA THR A 147 2.36 -8.31 2.30
C THR A 147 2.30 -8.09 0.79
N VAL A 148 2.93 -7.00 0.33
CA VAL A 148 2.94 -6.62 -1.09
C VAL A 148 3.48 -7.77 -1.95
N GLY A 149 2.74 -8.10 -3.02
CA GLY A 149 3.11 -9.20 -3.91
C GLY A 149 2.65 -10.59 -3.44
N GLN A 150 2.00 -10.71 -2.27
CA GLN A 150 1.43 -11.97 -1.75
C GLN A 150 -0.10 -11.93 -1.77
N ASP A 151 -0.68 -12.04 -2.96
CA ASP A 151 -2.13 -11.85 -3.22
C ASP A 151 -2.90 -13.14 -3.54
N ASN A 152 -2.27 -14.30 -3.33
CA ASN A 152 -2.84 -15.62 -3.58
C ASN A 152 -3.34 -15.84 -5.03
N THR A 153 -2.79 -15.11 -6.01
CA THR A 153 -3.14 -15.31 -7.43
C THR A 153 -2.35 -16.45 -8.08
N SER A 154 -1.22 -16.86 -7.50
CA SER A 154 -0.43 -18.02 -7.93
C SER A 154 0.31 -18.64 -6.75
N PRO A 155 0.82 -19.89 -6.88
CA PRO A 155 1.65 -20.51 -5.85
C PRO A 155 2.88 -19.68 -5.44
N ASP A 156 3.48 -18.91 -6.36
CA ASP A 156 4.63 -18.04 -6.10
C ASP A 156 4.27 -16.73 -5.36
N ARG A 157 2.96 -16.49 -5.18
CA ARG A 157 2.41 -15.27 -4.57
C ARG A 157 1.61 -15.59 -3.31
N ARG A 158 1.99 -16.66 -2.63
CA ARG A 158 1.46 -17.04 -1.32
C ARG A 158 2.50 -17.75 -0.47
N GLY A 159 2.36 -17.63 0.84
CA GLY A 159 3.02 -18.44 1.84
C GLY A 159 2.31 -19.78 2.05
N THR A 160 2.68 -20.50 3.11
CA THR A 160 1.87 -21.64 3.59
C THR A 160 0.50 -21.17 4.11
N LYS A 161 0.47 -19.95 4.66
CA LYS A 161 -0.74 -19.19 4.99
C LYS A 161 -0.60 -17.78 4.40
N THR A 162 -1.68 -17.22 3.90
CA THR A 162 -1.67 -15.85 3.34
C THR A 162 -3.02 -15.20 3.54
N ILE A 163 -3.00 -14.00 4.11
CA ILE A 163 -4.01 -12.97 3.94
C ILE A 163 -3.37 -11.92 3.04
N GLY A 164 -3.88 -11.75 1.82
CA GLY A 164 -3.39 -10.75 0.88
C GLY A 164 -3.99 -9.39 1.15
N TYR A 165 -3.42 -8.35 0.54
CA TYR A 165 -3.99 -7.00 0.63
C TYR A 165 -5.45 -6.96 0.16
N GLY A 166 -6.22 -6.06 0.74
CA GLY A 166 -7.66 -6.01 0.53
C GLY A 166 -8.06 -5.62 -0.89
N LYS A 167 -9.15 -6.21 -1.38
CA LYS A 167 -9.73 -5.97 -2.70
C LYS A 167 -11.11 -5.37 -2.52
N LYS A 168 -11.26 -4.13 -2.99
CA LYS A 168 -12.53 -3.41 -2.98
C LYS A 168 -13.48 -4.01 -4.01
N LEU A 169 -14.74 -4.20 -3.63
CA LEU A 169 -15.82 -4.68 -4.50
C LEU A 169 -16.73 -3.54 -4.95
N ALA A 170 -16.94 -2.52 -4.12
CA ALA A 170 -17.67 -1.30 -4.47
C ALA A 170 -17.10 -0.08 -3.72
N ASN A 171 -17.35 1.12 -4.27
CA ASN A 171 -16.98 2.36 -3.63
C ASN A 171 -17.99 2.77 -2.54
N SER A 172 -17.58 3.68 -1.66
CA SER A 172 -18.43 4.27 -0.62
C SER A 172 -19.57 5.13 -1.20
N ILE A 173 -20.59 5.33 -0.37
CA ILE A 173 -21.78 6.14 -0.68
C ILE A 173 -21.92 7.23 0.38
N VAL A 174 -22.43 8.39 -0.03
CA VAL A 174 -22.88 9.45 0.89
C VAL A 174 -24.28 9.82 0.44
N SER A 175 -25.21 9.74 1.38
CA SER A 175 -26.65 9.75 1.13
C SER A 175 -27.32 10.78 2.02
N ASN A 176 -28.14 11.63 1.41
CA ASN A 176 -29.08 12.48 2.13
C ASN A 176 -30.42 11.75 2.08
N LEU A 177 -31.02 11.51 3.25
CA LEU A 177 -32.18 10.65 3.43
C LEU A 177 -33.36 11.47 3.97
N SER A 178 -34.57 11.14 3.53
CA SER A 178 -35.82 11.78 3.95
C SER A 178 -36.99 10.79 3.93
N ILE A 179 -38.03 11.04 4.73
CA ILE A 179 -39.22 10.16 4.82
C ILE A 179 -39.91 10.00 3.46
N VAL A 180 -40.37 8.78 3.18
CA VAL A 180 -41.31 8.50 2.09
C VAL A 180 -42.75 8.74 2.56
N GLU A 181 -43.51 9.61 1.89
CA GLU A 181 -44.87 10.00 2.30
C GLU A 181 -45.92 8.86 2.24
N ARG A 182 -45.61 7.70 1.64
CA ARG A 182 -46.55 6.56 1.62
C ARG A 182 -46.59 5.88 2.98
N GLU A 183 -47.66 6.15 3.73
CA GLU A 183 -47.88 5.64 5.08
C GLU A 183 -48.11 4.12 5.11
N HIS A 184 -47.05 3.38 5.44
CA HIS A 184 -47.17 2.12 6.15
C HIS A 184 -46.33 2.23 7.42
N THR A 185 -46.97 2.13 8.58
CA THR A 185 -46.27 2.01 9.85
C THR A 185 -45.68 0.61 9.91
N ILE A 186 -44.35 0.52 9.90
CA ILE A 186 -43.65 -0.74 10.10
C ILE A 186 -43.61 -0.96 11.61
N LEU A 187 -44.10 -2.12 12.05
CA LEU A 187 -44.04 -2.51 13.45
C LEU A 187 -42.80 -3.38 13.67
N LEU A 188 -41.88 -2.89 14.50
CA LEU A 188 -40.75 -3.65 15.02
C LEU A 188 -40.79 -3.50 16.54
N GLU A 189 -40.89 -4.61 17.27
CA GLU A 189 -41.09 -4.60 18.74
C GLU A 189 -39.99 -3.86 19.50
N LYS A 190 -38.82 -3.64 18.88
CA LYS A 190 -37.67 -2.91 19.44
C LYS A 190 -37.81 -1.37 19.33
N PHE A 191 -38.74 -0.85 18.54
CA PHE A 191 -38.86 0.58 18.27
C PHE A 191 -40.29 1.07 18.41
N GLU A 192 -40.47 2.27 18.96
CA GLU A 192 -41.79 2.88 19.11
C GLU A 192 -42.38 3.30 17.75
N ARG A 193 -41.53 3.81 16.86
CA ARG A 193 -41.89 4.29 15.53
C ARG A 193 -40.83 3.89 14.53
N VAL A 194 -41.25 3.40 13.36
CA VAL A 194 -40.35 3.09 12.24
C VAL A 194 -40.95 3.63 10.94
N LYS A 195 -40.16 4.39 10.18
CA LYS A 195 -40.56 4.88 8.84
C LYS A 195 -39.46 4.66 7.83
N MET A 196 -39.86 4.30 6.61
CA MET A 196 -38.94 4.17 5.48
C MET A 196 -38.41 5.54 5.04
N LEU A 197 -37.12 5.59 4.73
CA LEU A 197 -36.45 6.73 4.14
C LEU A 197 -36.10 6.44 2.68
N ASN A 198 -36.08 7.48 1.85
CA ASN A 198 -35.49 7.47 0.52
C ASN A 198 -34.29 8.41 0.46
N SER A 199 -33.34 8.09 -0.42
CA SER A 199 -32.30 9.05 -0.80
C SER A 199 -32.85 10.08 -1.78
N GLU A 200 -32.33 11.31 -1.71
CA GLU A 200 -32.56 12.37 -2.70
C GLU A 200 -32.25 11.93 -4.14
N LYS A 201 -31.39 10.91 -4.31
CA LYS A 201 -31.01 10.36 -5.63
C LYS A 201 -31.90 9.21 -6.10
N GLY A 202 -32.93 8.85 -5.34
CA GLY A 202 -33.77 7.67 -5.59
C GLY A 202 -33.19 6.40 -4.96
N GLU A 203 -33.39 5.26 -5.60
CA GLU A 203 -32.87 3.97 -5.13
C GLU A 203 -31.34 3.98 -5.03
N GLU A 204 -30.83 3.60 -3.86
CA GLU A 204 -29.40 3.48 -3.61
C GLU A 204 -28.94 2.03 -3.53
N TYR A 205 -27.68 1.84 -3.91
CA TYR A 205 -27.07 0.52 -3.98
C TYR A 205 -25.56 0.61 -3.94
N PHE A 206 -24.91 -0.40 -3.36
CA PHE A 206 -23.50 -0.64 -3.65
C PHE A 206 -23.37 -1.14 -5.08
N LYS A 207 -22.80 -0.29 -5.95
CA LYS A 207 -22.47 -0.65 -7.33
C LYS A 207 -21.18 -1.46 -7.36
N LEU A 208 -21.29 -2.78 -7.48
CA LEU A 208 -20.13 -3.64 -7.58
C LEU A 208 -19.34 -3.36 -8.85
N PHE A 209 -18.02 -3.48 -8.80
CA PHE A 209 -17.17 -3.38 -9.99
C PHE A 209 -17.45 -4.46 -11.03
N SER A 210 -18.13 -5.55 -10.65
CA SER A 210 -18.64 -6.57 -11.58
C SER A 210 -19.88 -6.12 -12.36
N GLY A 211 -20.45 -4.96 -12.07
CA GLY A 211 -21.67 -4.43 -12.67
C GLY A 211 -22.98 -4.84 -11.99
N ARG A 212 -22.93 -5.70 -10.95
CA ARG A 212 -24.11 -6.03 -10.12
C ARG A 212 -24.35 -4.93 -9.09
N ASN A 213 -25.61 -4.74 -8.70
CA ASN A 213 -26.00 -3.81 -7.65
C ASN A 213 -26.46 -4.59 -6.41
N ILE A 214 -26.11 -4.09 -5.23
CA ILE A 214 -26.64 -4.57 -3.95
C ILE A 214 -27.50 -3.43 -3.40
N PRO A 215 -28.83 -3.58 -3.35
CA PRO A 215 -29.73 -2.52 -2.91
C PRO A 215 -29.50 -2.17 -1.44
N LEU A 216 -29.81 -0.93 -1.09
CA LEU A 216 -29.80 -0.44 0.29
C LEU A 216 -31.17 0.17 0.59
N TYR A 217 -31.81 -0.33 1.64
CA TYR A 217 -33.06 0.17 2.19
C TYR A 217 -32.78 0.79 3.55
N TYR A 218 -33.46 1.90 3.82
CA TYR A 218 -33.21 2.74 4.97
C TYR A 218 -34.49 2.98 5.73
N TYR A 219 -34.41 2.92 7.06
CA TYR A 219 -35.54 3.19 7.93
C TYR A 219 -35.08 4.04 9.10
N VAL A 220 -35.86 5.05 9.44
CA VAL A 220 -35.64 5.82 10.67
C VAL A 220 -36.44 5.16 11.79
N ALA A 221 -35.86 5.10 12.98
CA ALA A 221 -36.49 4.51 14.16
C ALA A 221 -36.37 5.40 15.39
N ASP A 222 -37.35 5.27 16.28
CA ASP A 222 -37.41 5.88 17.61
C ASP A 222 -37.26 4.76 18.65
N SER A 223 -36.15 4.77 19.38
CA SER A 223 -35.82 3.71 20.34
C SER A 223 -36.34 3.94 21.76
N SER A 224 -37.01 5.08 22.03
CA SER A 224 -37.20 5.58 23.39
C SER A 224 -38.53 5.24 24.09
N PHE A 225 -39.55 4.75 23.35
CA PHE A 225 -40.86 4.32 23.88
C PHE A 225 -41.50 5.30 24.87
N ASP A 226 -41.31 6.61 24.67
CA ASP A 226 -41.74 7.65 25.58
C ASP A 226 -43.02 8.38 25.11
N GLY A 227 -43.57 7.98 23.95
CA GLY A 227 -44.73 8.64 23.36
C GLY A 227 -44.35 9.89 22.56
N VAL A 228 -43.11 10.37 22.64
CA VAL A 228 -42.63 11.58 21.99
C VAL A 228 -41.92 11.21 20.70
N LYS A 229 -42.33 11.81 19.60
CA LYS A 229 -41.66 11.57 18.31
C LYS A 229 -40.20 12.05 18.39
N ASN A 230 -39.28 11.11 18.50
CA ASN A 230 -37.86 11.39 18.65
C ASN A 230 -37.02 10.32 17.95
N TYR A 231 -36.87 10.46 16.64
CA TYR A 231 -36.04 9.56 15.86
C TYR A 231 -34.56 9.69 16.23
N ASP A 232 -33.92 8.58 16.57
CA ASP A 232 -32.54 8.53 17.06
C ASP A 232 -31.66 7.50 16.36
N ILE A 233 -32.25 6.64 15.52
CA ILE A 233 -31.56 5.56 14.81
C ILE A 233 -31.93 5.55 13.33
N VAL A 234 -30.97 5.22 12.47
CA VAL A 234 -31.22 4.79 11.08
C VAL A 234 -30.86 3.31 10.94
N ILE A 235 -31.86 2.48 10.64
CA ILE A 235 -31.74 1.06 10.31
C ILE A 235 -31.42 0.93 8.82
N VAL A 236 -30.56 -0.01 8.49
CA VAL A 236 -30.11 -0.31 7.12
C VAL A 236 -30.32 -1.79 6.83
N ASP A 237 -30.88 -2.07 5.66
CA ASP A 237 -31.13 -3.43 5.21
C ASP A 237 -30.89 -3.60 3.69
N LEU A 238 -30.80 -4.84 3.24
CA LEU A 238 -30.58 -5.22 1.83
C LEU A 238 -31.87 -5.67 1.14
N ASP A 239 -32.95 -5.81 1.89
CA ASP A 239 -34.29 -5.97 1.35
C ASP A 239 -35.31 -5.09 2.11
N VAL A 240 -36.58 -5.19 1.73
CA VAL A 240 -37.65 -4.35 2.30
C VAL A 240 -38.31 -4.97 3.55
N ASP A 241 -37.98 -6.22 3.87
CA ASP A 241 -38.62 -7.06 4.88
C ASP A 241 -37.82 -7.13 6.18
N LEU A 242 -38.00 -6.11 7.01
CA LEU A 242 -37.39 -6.03 8.35
C LEU A 242 -37.86 -7.14 9.32
N GLY A 243 -38.85 -7.96 8.94
CA GLY A 243 -39.33 -9.08 9.75
C GLY A 243 -38.35 -10.23 9.82
N ASN A 244 -37.39 -10.31 8.89
CA ASN A 244 -36.36 -11.34 8.85
C ASN A 244 -35.06 -10.95 9.59
N GLY A 245 -34.98 -9.70 10.07
CA GLY A 245 -33.76 -9.08 10.59
C GLY A 245 -33.46 -7.78 9.86
N TYR A 246 -32.29 -7.21 10.12
CA TYR A 246 -31.71 -6.09 9.36
C TYR A 246 -30.20 -6.11 9.56
N GLU A 247 -29.45 -5.54 8.61
CA GLU A 247 -27.99 -5.64 8.61
C GLU A 247 -27.28 -4.63 9.52
N GLY A 248 -27.91 -3.52 9.89
CA GLY A 248 -27.26 -2.58 10.80
C GLY A 248 -28.12 -1.43 11.33
N GLU A 249 -27.65 -0.87 12.45
CA GLU A 249 -28.19 0.31 13.10
C GLU A 249 -27.12 1.40 13.13
N LEU A 250 -27.48 2.61 12.72
CA LEU A 250 -26.62 3.78 12.73
C LEU A 250 -27.13 4.78 13.76
N LYS A 251 -26.22 5.25 14.61
CA LYS A 251 -26.45 6.33 15.57
C LYS A 251 -25.63 7.55 15.19
N VAL A 252 -26.17 8.72 15.50
CA VAL A 252 -25.53 9.99 15.16
C VAL A 252 -24.16 10.05 15.81
N ASP A 253 -23.18 10.42 15.00
CA ASP A 253 -21.78 10.54 15.41
C ASP A 253 -21.10 9.25 15.88
N GLU A 254 -21.63 8.10 15.47
CA GLU A 254 -21.06 6.78 15.76
C GLU A 254 -20.74 5.99 14.48
N TRP A 255 -19.63 5.24 14.53
CA TRP A 255 -19.29 4.26 13.49
C TRP A 255 -19.99 2.93 13.79
N SER A 256 -20.74 2.42 12.81
CA SER A 256 -21.34 1.09 12.86
C SER A 256 -20.78 0.18 11.77
N GLU A 257 -20.58 -1.08 12.10
CA GLU A 257 -20.22 -2.11 11.13
C GLU A 257 -21.47 -2.78 10.56
N ILE A 258 -21.63 -2.77 9.24
CA ILE A 258 -22.71 -3.47 8.52
C ILE A 258 -22.09 -4.61 7.73
N SER A 259 -22.38 -5.86 8.09
CA SER A 259 -21.72 -7.04 7.52
C SER A 259 -22.70 -7.96 6.81
N PHE A 260 -22.39 -8.34 5.56
CA PHE A 260 -23.27 -9.18 4.75
C PHE A 260 -22.48 -10.01 3.72
N GLU A 261 -23.18 -10.87 2.96
CA GLU A 261 -22.55 -11.73 1.95
C GLU A 261 -22.65 -11.18 0.53
N VAL A 262 -21.54 -11.21 -0.20
CA VAL A 262 -21.47 -10.97 -1.65
C VAL A 262 -20.97 -12.21 -2.35
N GLY A 263 -21.91 -13.07 -2.76
CA GLY A 263 -21.59 -14.36 -3.36
C GLY A 263 -21.07 -15.35 -2.31
N ARG A 264 -19.75 -15.51 -2.19
CA ARG A 264 -19.10 -16.40 -1.19
C ARG A 264 -18.13 -15.65 -0.26
N GLN A 265 -18.17 -14.32 -0.32
CA GLN A 265 -17.31 -13.45 0.47
C GLN A 265 -18.17 -12.72 1.48
N LYS A 266 -17.78 -12.79 2.76
CA LYS A 266 -18.27 -11.85 3.76
C LYS A 266 -17.61 -10.50 3.51
N VAL A 267 -18.41 -9.45 3.54
CA VAL A 267 -17.94 -8.07 3.38
C VAL A 267 -18.51 -7.24 4.50
N SER A 268 -17.84 -6.13 4.80
CA SER A 268 -18.24 -5.20 5.82
C SER A 268 -18.18 -3.78 5.28
N SER A 269 -19.20 -2.98 5.61
CA SER A 269 -19.26 -1.55 5.37
C SER A 269 -19.25 -0.83 6.72
N TRP A 270 -18.11 -0.22 7.05
CA TRP A 270 -18.04 0.71 8.19
C TRP A 270 -18.72 2.02 7.82
N SER A 271 -19.84 2.29 8.47
CA SER A 271 -20.79 3.35 8.12
C SER A 271 -20.96 4.33 9.29
N TYR A 272 -21.38 5.55 8.99
CA TYR A 272 -21.44 6.66 9.96
C TYR A 272 -22.64 7.54 9.68
N LEU A 273 -23.50 7.74 10.68
CA LEU A 273 -24.62 8.69 10.59
C LEU A 273 -24.13 10.08 10.99
N MET A 274 -23.98 10.94 10.00
CA MET A 274 -23.38 12.27 10.16
C MET A 274 -24.33 13.27 10.81
N ASN A 275 -25.64 13.10 10.59
CA ASN A 275 -26.69 13.84 11.28
C ASN A 275 -28.04 13.10 11.15
N LEU A 276 -28.95 13.43 12.07
CA LEU A 276 -30.35 13.03 12.03
C LEU A 276 -31.18 14.11 12.73
N ASN A 277 -32.21 14.60 12.05
CA ASN A 277 -33.21 15.45 12.67
C ASN A 277 -34.27 14.56 13.36
N PRO A 278 -34.43 14.63 14.70
CA PRO A 278 -35.30 13.72 15.43
C PRO A 278 -36.79 13.89 15.10
N ILE A 279 -37.18 15.02 14.50
CA ILE A 279 -38.56 15.33 14.17
C ILE A 279 -38.84 15.10 12.69
N THR A 280 -38.00 15.63 11.79
CA THR A 280 -38.23 15.51 10.33
C THR A 280 -37.72 14.20 9.76
N ALA A 281 -36.82 13.50 10.48
CA ALA A 281 -36.03 12.36 10.01
C ALA A 281 -35.16 12.64 8.78
N GLU A 282 -34.89 13.91 8.48
CA GLU A 282 -33.83 14.26 7.54
C GLU A 282 -32.50 13.81 8.13
N ALA A 283 -31.75 13.04 7.36
CA ALA A 283 -30.52 12.43 7.80
C ALA A 283 -29.46 12.44 6.71
N LYS A 284 -28.20 12.36 7.11
CA LYS A 284 -27.07 12.21 6.20
C LYS A 284 -26.17 11.10 6.69
N ALA A 285 -25.95 10.10 5.86
CA ALA A 285 -25.15 8.93 6.21
C ALA A 285 -24.00 8.72 5.21
N TYR A 286 -22.86 8.29 5.74
CA TYR A 286 -21.75 7.74 4.97
C TYR A 286 -21.77 6.22 5.09
N PHE A 287 -21.75 5.54 3.95
CA PHE A 287 -21.62 4.08 3.88
C PHE A 287 -20.25 3.74 3.32
N GLY A 288 -19.43 3.08 4.13
CA GLY A 288 -18.06 2.70 3.77
C GLY A 288 -18.01 1.81 2.53
N ALA A 289 -16.88 1.86 1.83
CA ALA A 289 -16.61 0.89 0.76
C ALA A 289 -16.65 -0.54 1.30
N ILE A 290 -17.02 -1.49 0.45
CA ILE A 290 -17.04 -2.92 0.80
C ILE A 290 -15.93 -3.66 0.05
N GLY A 291 -15.34 -4.66 0.68
CA GLY A 291 -14.23 -5.43 0.14
C GLY A 291 -13.87 -6.64 1.01
N PHE A 292 -12.82 -7.35 0.61
CA PHE A 292 -12.35 -8.55 1.30
C PHE A 292 -10.83 -8.74 1.11
N ASN A 293 -10.17 -9.49 1.99
CA ASN A 293 -8.79 -9.94 1.75
C ASN A 293 -8.76 -11.26 0.97
N SER A 294 -8.00 -11.31 -0.13
CA SER A 294 -7.75 -12.58 -0.81
C SER A 294 -6.87 -13.48 0.05
N SER A 295 -7.31 -14.70 0.37
CA SER A 295 -6.66 -15.50 1.42
C SER A 295 -6.48 -16.97 1.04
N SER A 296 -5.52 -17.64 1.68
CA SER A 296 -5.23 -19.07 1.52
C SER A 296 -4.62 -19.69 2.78
N PRO A 297 -4.98 -20.92 3.14
CA PRO A 297 -6.17 -21.67 2.69
C PRO A 297 -7.48 -20.99 3.17
N ASN A 298 -8.64 -21.43 2.69
CA ASN A 298 -9.93 -20.86 3.11
C ASN A 298 -10.16 -20.96 4.63
N ALA A 299 -9.72 -22.07 5.25
CA ALA A 299 -9.80 -22.23 6.71
C ALA A 299 -9.00 -21.14 7.46
N PHE A 300 -7.90 -20.65 6.88
CA PHE A 300 -7.13 -19.55 7.47
C PHE A 300 -7.88 -18.22 7.37
N ARG A 301 -8.57 -17.97 6.25
CA ARG A 301 -9.46 -16.82 6.09
C ARG A 301 -10.55 -16.82 7.16
N GLU A 302 -11.28 -17.92 7.28
CA GLU A 302 -12.41 -18.05 8.22
C GLU A 302 -11.95 -17.87 9.66
N LYS A 303 -10.77 -18.41 10.03
CA LYS A 303 -10.16 -18.18 11.33
C LYS A 303 -9.95 -16.68 11.58
N MET A 304 -9.31 -15.97 10.66
CA MET A 304 -8.99 -14.55 10.82
C MET A 304 -10.23 -13.65 10.80
N GLU A 305 -11.21 -13.96 9.96
CA GLU A 305 -12.50 -13.26 9.96
C GLU A 305 -13.24 -13.43 11.31
N ASN A 306 -13.16 -14.60 11.94
CA ASN A 306 -13.79 -14.85 13.23
C ASN A 306 -13.03 -14.25 14.43
N GLU A 307 -11.69 -14.26 14.40
CA GLU A 307 -10.86 -13.77 15.52
C GLU A 307 -10.61 -12.25 15.47
N VAL A 308 -10.54 -11.67 14.28
CA VAL A 308 -10.17 -10.26 14.08
C VAL A 308 -11.29 -9.46 13.42
N GLY A 309 -11.96 -10.03 12.42
CA GLY A 309 -13.04 -9.36 11.68
C GLY A 309 -12.77 -9.24 10.18
N ILE A 310 -13.69 -8.57 9.49
CA ILE A 310 -13.66 -8.39 8.04
C ILE A 310 -12.83 -7.14 7.70
N TRP A 311 -12.18 -7.14 6.53
CA TRP A 311 -11.38 -6.01 6.08
C TRP A 311 -12.18 -4.70 6.04
N PRO A 312 -11.78 -3.65 6.77
CA PRO A 312 -12.56 -2.41 6.90
C PRO A 312 -12.43 -1.47 5.70
N CYS A 313 -11.75 -1.89 4.63
CA CYS A 313 -11.32 -1.06 3.50
C CYS A 313 -10.37 0.11 3.87
N GLU A 314 -9.82 0.74 2.83
CA GLU A 314 -9.04 1.98 2.94
C GLU A 314 -9.93 3.19 3.21
N GLN A 315 -9.33 4.19 3.87
CA GLN A 315 -9.88 5.52 4.08
C GLN A 315 -10.23 6.23 2.77
N ASP A 316 -11.34 6.98 2.79
CA ASP A 316 -11.90 7.55 1.56
C ASP A 316 -11.29 8.89 1.15
N ASN A 317 -10.22 8.80 0.37
CA ASN A 317 -9.55 9.95 -0.22
C ASN A 317 -10.45 10.79 -1.14
N ARG A 318 -11.38 10.16 -1.88
CA ARG A 318 -12.19 10.87 -2.89
C ARG A 318 -13.30 11.68 -2.24
N LYS A 319 -13.96 11.13 -1.21
CA LYS A 319 -15.01 11.84 -0.48
C LYS A 319 -14.43 12.96 0.38
N LEU A 320 -13.25 12.77 0.95
CA LEU A 320 -12.55 13.85 1.66
C LEU A 320 -12.20 15.01 0.70
N SER A 321 -11.62 14.73 -0.48
CA SER A 321 -11.32 15.79 -1.47
C SER A 321 -12.56 16.51 -2.01
N LYS A 322 -13.73 15.88 -1.94
CA LYS A 322 -15.02 16.49 -2.32
C LYS A 322 -15.71 17.22 -1.16
N GLY A 323 -15.13 17.24 0.04
CA GLY A 323 -15.76 17.81 1.24
C GLY A 323 -17.01 17.04 1.69
N LEU A 324 -17.13 15.76 1.31
CA LEU A 324 -18.29 14.93 1.64
C LEU A 324 -18.14 14.19 2.97
N ILE A 325 -16.90 14.07 3.47
CA ILE A 325 -16.57 13.59 4.82
C ILE A 325 -15.56 14.54 5.45
N THR A 326 -15.47 14.53 6.78
CA THR A 326 -14.50 15.35 7.52
C THR A 326 -13.11 14.71 7.54
N GLU A 327 -12.09 15.51 7.88
CA GLU A 327 -10.73 15.00 8.14
C GLU A 327 -10.76 13.97 9.29
N GLN A 328 -11.53 14.20 10.35
CA GLN A 328 -11.67 13.26 11.47
C GLN A 328 -12.19 11.88 11.01
N MET A 329 -13.27 11.84 10.22
CA MET A 329 -13.79 10.58 9.67
C MET A 329 -12.74 9.84 8.82
N TRP A 330 -11.87 10.56 8.12
CA TRP A 330 -10.77 9.96 7.36
C TRP A 330 -9.70 9.37 8.28
N PHE A 331 -9.33 10.06 9.35
CA PHE A 331 -8.38 9.57 10.36
C PHE A 331 -8.91 8.33 11.09
N ASP A 332 -10.19 8.31 11.45
CA ASP A 332 -10.82 7.14 12.08
C ASP A 332 -10.71 5.90 11.17
N GLN A 333 -10.95 6.07 9.87
CA GLN A 333 -10.79 4.99 8.88
C GLN A 333 -9.34 4.52 8.75
N ALA A 334 -8.39 5.46 8.67
CA ALA A 334 -6.97 5.16 8.53
C ALA A 334 -6.42 4.43 9.78
N GLU A 335 -6.82 4.86 10.98
CA GLU A 335 -6.46 4.21 12.24
C GLU A 335 -7.08 2.82 12.35
N ARG A 336 -8.37 2.67 12.01
CA ARG A 336 -9.06 1.37 11.98
C ARG A 336 -8.35 0.37 11.08
N LEU A 337 -7.91 0.79 9.89
CA LEU A 337 -7.16 -0.08 8.98
C LEU A 337 -5.78 -0.47 9.55
N ALA A 338 -5.06 0.47 10.15
CA ALA A 338 -3.77 0.19 10.78
C ALA A 338 -3.93 -0.81 11.94
N LYS A 339 -4.93 -0.60 12.81
CA LYS A 339 -5.24 -1.53 13.92
C LYS A 339 -5.67 -2.91 13.42
N TYR A 340 -6.48 -2.98 12.35
CA TYR A 340 -6.86 -4.24 11.73
C TYR A 340 -5.64 -5.08 11.32
N TYR A 341 -4.65 -4.47 10.65
CA TYR A 341 -3.44 -5.18 10.27
C TYR A 341 -2.56 -5.58 11.47
N GLN A 342 -2.49 -4.73 12.50
CA GLN A 342 -1.80 -5.08 13.75
C GLN A 342 -2.49 -6.28 14.44
N GLN A 343 -3.81 -6.30 14.50
CA GLN A 343 -4.58 -7.38 15.12
C GLN A 343 -4.42 -8.71 14.37
N LEU A 344 -4.37 -8.68 13.03
CA LEU A 344 -4.01 -9.87 12.24
C LEU A 344 -2.62 -10.38 12.59
N LEU A 345 -1.63 -9.51 12.78
CA LEU A 345 -0.29 -9.92 13.20
C LEU A 345 -0.31 -10.53 14.62
N LEU A 346 -1.00 -9.89 15.57
CA LEU A 346 -1.13 -10.35 16.95
C LEU A 346 -1.84 -11.72 17.05
N ALA A 347 -2.87 -11.96 16.24
CA ALA A 347 -3.58 -13.23 16.19
C ALA A 347 -2.68 -14.40 15.74
N ASN A 348 -1.61 -14.10 14.99
CA ASN A 348 -0.68 -15.11 14.47
C ASN A 348 0.62 -15.22 15.28
N ILE A 349 1.08 -14.15 15.93
CA ILE A 349 2.43 -14.10 16.52
C ILE A 349 2.65 -15.11 17.64
N ASN A 350 1.58 -15.48 18.36
CA ASN A 350 1.63 -16.47 19.43
C ASN A 350 1.44 -17.91 18.94
N GLU A 351 1.17 -18.13 17.66
CA GLU A 351 1.10 -19.48 17.10
C GLU A 351 2.47 -20.16 17.05
N SER A 352 2.50 -21.47 17.26
CA SER A 352 3.73 -22.25 17.13
C SER A 352 4.11 -22.54 15.67
N ASN A 353 3.14 -22.58 14.75
CA ASN A 353 3.28 -23.10 13.38
C ASN A 353 3.59 -22.02 12.32
N TRP A 354 4.67 -21.27 12.52
CA TRP A 354 5.28 -20.39 11.51
C TRP A 354 6.76 -20.17 11.85
N ASP A 355 7.59 -19.98 10.82
CA ASP A 355 9.01 -19.60 10.93
C ASP A 355 9.22 -18.15 10.49
N LEU A 356 8.49 -17.73 9.44
CA LEU A 356 8.48 -16.36 8.93
C LEU A 356 7.05 -15.83 8.93
N LEU A 357 6.82 -14.77 9.70
CA LEU A 357 5.57 -14.00 9.68
C LEU A 357 5.87 -12.64 9.03
N SER A 358 5.06 -12.22 8.06
CA SER A 358 5.21 -10.92 7.41
C SER A 358 3.97 -10.04 7.56
N GLY A 359 4.20 -8.72 7.62
CA GLY A 359 3.17 -7.71 7.84
C GLY A 359 3.43 -6.44 7.04
N TYR A 360 2.39 -5.61 6.90
CA TYR A 360 2.45 -4.38 6.12
C TYR A 360 1.52 -3.30 6.70
N PHE A 361 2.03 -2.08 6.83
CA PHE A 361 1.28 -0.89 7.23
C PHE A 361 1.36 0.20 6.15
N THR A 362 0.21 0.74 5.71
CA THR A 362 0.14 1.79 4.68
C THR A 362 0.09 3.21 5.25
N LEU A 363 -0.18 3.34 6.55
CA LEU A 363 -0.64 4.60 7.17
C LEU A 363 0.28 5.80 6.89
N ILE A 364 1.59 5.60 6.97
CA ILE A 364 2.56 6.68 6.79
C ILE A 364 2.57 7.17 5.35
N ASP A 365 2.68 6.28 4.37
CA ASP A 365 2.60 6.66 2.95
C ASP A 365 1.28 7.39 2.64
N ASP A 366 0.15 6.83 3.05
CA ASP A 366 -1.18 7.40 2.82
C ASP A 366 -1.32 8.84 3.36
N VAL A 367 -0.85 9.07 4.59
CA VAL A 367 -0.86 10.40 5.22
C VAL A 367 0.10 11.34 4.51
N GLN A 368 1.31 10.89 4.16
CA GLN A 368 2.30 11.73 3.49
C GLN A 368 1.84 12.14 2.10
N HIS A 369 1.22 11.24 1.32
CA HIS A 369 0.63 11.61 0.03
C HIS A 369 -0.35 12.76 0.16
N ARG A 370 -1.16 12.76 1.21
CA ARG A 370 -2.21 13.76 1.37
C ARG A 370 -1.75 15.05 2.06
N PHE A 371 -0.83 14.94 3.01
CA PHE A 371 -0.56 15.99 3.99
C PHE A 371 0.92 16.41 4.08
N LEU A 372 1.84 15.91 3.24
CA LEU A 372 3.24 16.35 3.26
C LEU A 372 3.42 17.76 2.65
N LEU A 373 3.11 18.79 3.45
CA LEU A 373 3.18 20.20 3.05
C LEU A 373 4.47 20.86 3.55
N LYS A 374 5.55 20.77 2.77
CA LYS A 374 6.91 21.22 3.15
C LYS A 374 7.57 22.17 2.14
N ASP A 375 7.17 22.13 0.85
CA ASP A 375 7.77 22.96 -0.21
C ASP A 375 6.95 24.25 -0.42
N LYS A 376 7.64 25.40 -0.46
CA LYS A 376 7.05 26.73 -0.65
C LYS A 376 6.30 26.91 -1.98
N ARG A 377 6.58 26.05 -2.98
CA ARG A 377 5.92 26.06 -4.30
C ARG A 377 4.58 25.31 -4.29
N GLN A 378 4.27 24.54 -3.24
CA GLN A 378 2.96 23.88 -3.11
C GLN A 378 1.87 24.93 -2.94
N LEU A 379 0.76 24.79 -3.68
CA LEU A 379 -0.35 25.75 -3.63
C LEU A 379 -0.88 25.95 -2.21
N ASP A 380 -0.94 24.87 -1.44
CA ASP A 380 -1.42 24.85 -0.07
C ASP A 380 -0.50 25.57 0.94
N PHE A 381 0.76 25.86 0.58
CA PHE A 381 1.80 26.19 1.57
C PHE A 381 1.50 27.45 2.39
N ALA A 382 0.96 28.48 1.74
CA ALA A 382 0.61 29.75 2.36
C ALA A 382 -0.89 29.85 2.73
N MET A 383 -1.69 28.84 2.41
CA MET A 383 -3.13 28.83 2.70
C MET A 383 -3.39 28.97 4.20
N GLU A 384 -4.51 29.61 4.53
CA GLU A 384 -4.90 29.87 5.92
C GLU A 384 -3.79 30.59 6.72
N ASN A 385 -3.00 31.47 6.07
CA ASN A 385 -1.84 32.14 6.67
C ASN A 385 -0.82 31.15 7.29
N GLY A 386 -0.68 29.96 6.71
CA GLY A 386 0.21 28.89 7.17
C GLY A 386 -0.35 28.01 8.28
N VAL A 387 -1.60 28.25 8.74
CA VAL A 387 -2.28 27.37 9.71
C VAL A 387 -2.44 25.95 9.16
N ARG A 388 -2.82 25.83 7.88
CA ARG A 388 -2.92 24.52 7.19
C ARG A 388 -1.61 23.74 7.25
N ARG A 389 -0.48 24.40 6.98
CA ARG A 389 0.85 23.77 7.02
C ARG A 389 1.17 23.17 8.38
N LYS A 390 0.85 23.89 9.47
CA LYS A 390 1.05 23.38 10.83
C LYS A 390 0.13 22.18 11.11
N ARG A 391 -1.17 22.30 10.78
CA ARG A 391 -2.16 21.22 10.92
C ARG A 391 -1.72 19.95 10.20
N TYR A 392 -1.22 20.08 8.97
CA TYR A 392 -0.75 18.95 8.17
C TYR A 392 0.57 18.35 8.69
N GLU A 393 1.46 19.16 9.26
CA GLU A 393 2.63 18.64 9.99
C GLU A 393 2.20 17.78 11.19
N ASP A 394 1.21 18.23 11.96
CA ASP A 394 0.66 17.46 13.08
C ASP A 394 0.06 16.12 12.63
N TYR A 395 -0.53 16.05 11.44
CA TYR A 395 -1.04 14.80 10.85
C TYR A 395 0.07 13.82 10.48
N VAL A 396 1.16 14.30 9.89
CA VAL A 396 2.34 13.45 9.63
C VAL A 396 2.93 12.95 10.95
N ILE A 397 3.05 13.81 11.96
CA ILE A 397 3.51 13.41 13.31
C ILE A 397 2.60 12.34 13.90
N TRP A 398 1.28 12.51 13.80
CA TRP A 398 0.30 11.54 14.26
C TRP A 398 0.52 10.16 13.62
N ALA A 399 0.71 10.08 12.31
CA ALA A 399 0.91 8.81 11.61
C ALA A 399 2.13 8.04 12.15
N TYR A 400 3.27 8.72 12.33
CA TYR A 400 4.47 8.11 12.89
C TYR A 400 4.29 7.70 14.35
N ARG A 401 3.58 8.50 15.17
CA ARG A 401 3.25 8.13 16.57
C ARG A 401 2.36 6.91 16.64
N THR A 402 1.36 6.83 15.76
CA THR A 402 0.44 5.68 15.69
C THR A 402 1.23 4.42 15.35
N ILE A 403 2.04 4.43 14.29
CA ILE A 403 2.90 3.28 13.96
C ILE A 403 3.88 2.95 15.09
N ASP A 404 4.57 3.93 15.67
CA ASP A 404 5.49 3.73 16.79
C ASP A 404 4.83 3.03 18.00
N SER A 405 3.57 3.36 18.32
CA SER A 405 2.79 2.67 19.36
C SER A 405 2.40 1.25 18.95
N LEU A 406 1.87 1.07 17.74
CA LEU A 406 1.39 -0.24 17.28
C LEU A 406 2.53 -1.26 17.19
N LEU A 407 3.71 -0.84 16.73
CA LEU A 407 4.90 -1.69 16.69
C LEU A 407 5.40 -2.04 18.08
N LYS A 408 5.35 -1.10 19.01
CA LYS A 408 5.75 -1.34 20.40
C LYS A 408 4.86 -2.39 21.05
N GLU A 409 3.55 -2.23 20.94
CA GLU A 409 2.57 -3.17 21.46
C GLU A 409 2.79 -4.57 20.86
N LEU A 410 3.05 -4.64 19.55
CA LEU A 410 3.34 -5.90 18.87
C LEU A 410 4.61 -6.59 19.42
N VAL A 411 5.71 -5.85 19.58
CA VAL A 411 6.95 -6.39 20.14
C VAL A 411 6.77 -6.83 21.60
N GLN A 412 5.99 -6.08 22.39
CA GLN A 412 5.72 -6.41 23.79
C GLN A 412 4.83 -7.64 23.97
N ALA A 413 3.87 -7.84 23.06
CA ALA A 413 2.97 -8.98 23.09
C ALA A 413 3.61 -10.29 22.60
N ALA A 414 4.75 -10.21 21.91
CA ALA A 414 5.39 -11.36 21.29
C ALA A 414 6.20 -12.22 22.27
N PRO A 415 6.35 -13.52 21.99
CA PRO A 415 7.31 -14.37 22.69
C PRO A 415 8.74 -13.80 22.62
N LYS A 416 9.53 -14.02 23.67
CA LYS A 416 10.88 -13.43 23.78
C LYS A 416 11.91 -14.00 22.80
N ASP A 417 11.59 -15.13 22.15
CA ASP A 417 12.44 -15.79 21.17
C ASP A 417 12.21 -15.31 19.72
N ILE A 418 11.34 -14.31 19.51
CA ILE A 418 11.05 -13.74 18.19
C ILE A 418 12.04 -12.64 17.82
N ASN A 419 12.53 -12.68 16.57
CA ASN A 419 13.29 -11.60 15.95
C ASN A 419 12.38 -10.74 15.09
N PHE A 420 12.36 -9.43 15.32
CA PHE A 420 11.64 -8.46 14.51
C PHE A 420 12.60 -7.72 13.57
N VAL A 421 12.15 -7.54 12.33
CA VAL A 421 12.78 -6.68 11.32
C VAL A 421 11.72 -5.76 10.76
N PHE A 422 11.88 -4.46 11.01
CA PHE A 422 11.04 -3.39 10.49
C PHE A 422 11.80 -2.67 9.38
N VAL A 423 11.17 -2.57 8.22
CA VAL A 423 11.74 -1.92 7.04
C VAL A 423 10.73 -0.95 6.45
N SER A 424 11.22 -0.04 5.62
CA SER A 424 10.39 0.64 4.63
C SER A 424 10.91 0.36 3.24
N ASP A 425 10.03 0.38 2.27
CA ASP A 425 10.33 0.14 0.87
C ASP A 425 10.86 1.38 0.15
N HIS A 426 10.44 2.57 0.56
CA HIS A 426 10.94 3.85 0.08
C HIS A 426 10.70 4.99 1.07
N GLY A 427 11.36 6.12 0.84
CA GLY A 427 11.02 7.39 1.46
C GLY A 427 9.93 8.15 0.70
N VAL A 428 9.92 9.48 0.84
CA VAL A 428 8.95 10.38 0.20
C VAL A 428 9.57 11.77 -0.01
N ALA A 429 9.18 12.45 -1.08
CA ALA A 429 9.55 13.84 -1.35
C ALA A 429 8.30 14.72 -1.43
N PRO A 430 8.38 16.00 -0.97
CA PRO A 430 7.34 16.97 -1.27
C PRO A 430 7.35 17.32 -2.77
N ILE A 431 6.16 17.59 -3.32
CA ILE A 431 5.96 17.88 -4.73
C ILE A 431 5.01 19.05 -4.88
N HIS A 432 5.33 19.93 -5.82
CA HIS A 432 4.63 21.16 -6.10
C HIS A 432 3.95 21.17 -7.48
N SER A 433 4.33 20.27 -8.38
CA SER A 433 3.81 20.25 -9.74
C SER A 433 3.87 18.86 -10.39
N VAL A 434 3.00 18.65 -11.37
CA VAL A 434 2.90 17.44 -12.17
C VAL A 434 3.14 17.74 -13.65
N VAL A 435 3.88 16.87 -14.33
CA VAL A 435 4.08 16.88 -15.78
C VAL A 435 3.14 15.86 -16.43
N LEU A 436 2.27 16.31 -17.32
CA LEU A 436 1.50 15.44 -18.21
C LEU A 436 2.39 14.95 -19.35
N ILE A 437 3.18 13.91 -19.08
CA ILE A 437 4.23 13.45 -19.99
C ILE A 437 3.69 12.97 -21.35
N ASN A 438 2.47 12.43 -21.40
CA ASN A 438 1.86 12.06 -22.68
C ASN A 438 1.32 13.28 -23.45
N ASN A 439 0.90 14.36 -22.77
CA ASN A 439 0.62 15.65 -23.45
C ASN A 439 1.91 16.23 -24.05
N LEU A 440 3.02 16.18 -23.31
CA LEU A 440 4.34 16.62 -23.82
C LEU A 440 4.72 15.92 -25.12
N LEU A 441 4.53 14.60 -25.19
CA LEU A 441 4.82 13.81 -26.38
C LEU A 441 3.88 14.19 -27.54
N GLU A 442 2.57 14.30 -27.28
CA GLU A 442 1.56 14.68 -28.27
C GLU A 442 1.85 16.06 -28.88
N GLU A 443 2.12 17.07 -28.05
CA GLU A 443 2.42 18.44 -28.48
C GLU A 443 3.73 18.54 -29.28
N ASN A 444 4.64 17.58 -29.10
CA ASN A 444 5.88 17.47 -29.86
C ASN A 444 5.76 16.50 -31.06
N GLY A 445 4.54 16.16 -31.46
CA GLY A 445 4.22 15.40 -32.66
C GLY A 445 4.52 13.91 -32.57
N ILE A 446 4.43 13.32 -31.37
CA ILE A 446 4.45 11.87 -31.16
C ILE A 446 3.05 11.46 -30.72
N SER A 447 2.35 10.70 -31.58
CA SER A 447 0.97 10.30 -31.30
C SER A 447 0.92 9.32 -30.12
N VAL A 448 0.18 9.68 -29.07
CA VAL A 448 0.00 8.87 -27.85
C VAL A 448 -1.44 8.38 -27.65
N LYS A 449 -2.38 8.74 -28.53
CA LYS A 449 -3.82 8.44 -28.44
C LYS A 449 -4.42 7.99 -29.78
N GLY A 450 -5.67 7.53 -29.73
CA GLY A 450 -6.41 7.06 -30.91
C GLY A 450 -5.93 5.70 -31.41
N ASP A 451 -6.23 5.38 -32.67
CA ASP A 451 -5.93 4.08 -33.27
C ASP A 451 -4.48 3.96 -33.76
N SER A 452 -3.75 5.07 -33.82
CA SER A 452 -2.36 5.14 -34.31
C SER A 452 -1.42 5.67 -33.22
N ILE A 453 -1.30 4.92 -32.12
CA ILE A 453 -0.37 5.23 -31.03
C ILE A 453 1.06 4.88 -31.46
N GLU A 454 1.94 5.88 -31.59
CA GLU A 454 3.36 5.70 -31.95
C GLU A 454 4.23 5.37 -30.74
N ALA A 455 3.95 6.01 -29.59
CA ALA A 455 4.62 5.73 -28.33
C ALA A 455 3.70 6.05 -27.15
N ARG A 456 4.07 5.62 -25.94
CA ARG A 456 3.35 6.00 -24.73
C ARG A 456 4.22 5.90 -23.48
N ALA A 457 4.07 6.88 -22.59
CA ALA A 457 4.67 6.88 -21.27
C ALA A 457 3.73 6.27 -20.22
N TYR A 458 4.30 5.43 -19.35
CA TYR A 458 3.67 4.92 -18.13
C TYR A 458 4.49 5.36 -16.92
N SER A 459 3.91 6.27 -16.14
CA SER A 459 4.48 6.82 -14.92
C SER A 459 4.36 5.87 -13.72
N THR A 460 5.34 5.99 -12.85
CA THR A 460 5.44 5.46 -11.49
C THR A 460 5.92 6.63 -10.62
N GLY A 461 4.97 7.47 -10.18
CA GLY A 461 5.25 8.73 -9.50
C GLY A 461 6.06 9.69 -10.40
N PRO A 462 7.26 10.15 -9.98
CA PRO A 462 8.10 11.08 -10.71
C PRO A 462 8.98 10.41 -11.78
N ALA A 463 8.88 9.10 -11.96
CA ALA A 463 9.59 8.36 -13.01
C ALA A 463 8.62 7.77 -14.04
N ALA A 464 9.09 7.53 -15.26
CA ALA A 464 8.29 6.89 -16.30
C ALA A 464 9.14 6.06 -17.26
N HIS A 465 8.59 4.90 -17.64
CA HIS A 465 9.03 4.18 -18.83
C HIS A 465 8.19 4.62 -20.03
N ILE A 466 8.87 4.94 -21.13
CA ILE A 466 8.26 5.34 -22.41
C ILE A 466 8.53 4.24 -23.42
N TYR A 467 7.46 3.72 -24.02
CA TYR A 467 7.50 2.59 -24.95
C TYR A 467 7.10 3.06 -26.34
N VAL A 468 7.92 2.74 -27.35
CA VAL A 468 7.58 2.90 -28.76
C VAL A 468 6.71 1.71 -29.19
N ASN A 469 5.62 1.96 -29.91
CA ASN A 469 4.66 0.92 -30.32
C ASN A 469 5.15 0.21 -31.59
N VAL A 470 6.11 -0.70 -31.45
CA VAL A 470 6.86 -1.29 -32.58
C VAL A 470 6.10 -2.46 -33.21
N LYS A 471 6.03 -2.49 -34.54
CA LYS A 471 5.47 -3.59 -35.35
C LYS A 471 6.10 -4.92 -34.96
N GLY A 472 5.27 -5.89 -34.58
CA GLY A 472 5.69 -7.24 -34.19
C GLY A 472 6.23 -7.36 -32.76
N ARG A 473 6.35 -6.26 -32.01
CA ARG A 473 6.66 -6.29 -30.56
C ARG A 473 5.38 -6.12 -29.72
N GLN A 474 4.52 -5.20 -30.11
CA GLN A 474 3.19 -5.01 -29.56
C GLN A 474 2.15 -5.56 -30.53
N LYS A 475 1.04 -6.10 -30.01
CA LYS A 475 -0.05 -6.67 -30.83
C LYS A 475 -0.61 -5.65 -31.84
N SER A 476 -0.70 -4.38 -31.45
CA SER A 476 -1.14 -3.25 -32.29
C SER A 476 0.02 -2.33 -32.71
N GLY A 477 1.24 -2.86 -32.81
CA GLY A 477 2.43 -2.10 -33.18
C GLY A 477 2.33 -1.45 -34.55
N ILE A 478 2.66 -0.16 -34.65
CA ILE A 478 2.59 0.63 -35.90
C ILE A 478 3.95 1.17 -36.35
N VAL A 479 4.92 1.31 -35.44
CA VAL A 479 6.24 1.87 -35.76
C VAL A 479 7.12 0.77 -36.38
N PRO A 480 7.65 0.94 -37.60
CA PRO A 480 8.58 -0.03 -38.18
C PRO A 480 9.84 -0.19 -37.31
N LYS A 481 10.31 -1.44 -37.11
CA LYS A 481 11.51 -1.72 -36.29
C LYS A 481 12.74 -0.91 -36.70
N LYS A 482 12.90 -0.64 -38.01
CA LYS A 482 14.01 0.19 -38.56
C LYS A 482 13.98 1.66 -38.11
N GLU A 483 12.83 2.15 -37.63
CA GLU A 483 12.66 3.53 -37.17
C GLU A 483 12.80 3.68 -35.65
N LEU A 484 12.89 2.57 -34.91
CA LEU A 484 12.91 2.57 -33.45
C LEU A 484 13.99 3.51 -32.88
N SER A 485 15.23 3.46 -33.40
CA SER A 485 16.32 4.32 -32.94
C SER A 485 15.99 5.82 -33.10
N LYS A 486 15.38 6.20 -34.24
CA LYS A 486 14.95 7.58 -34.50
C LYS A 486 13.89 8.04 -33.50
N TYR A 487 12.94 7.18 -33.15
CA TYR A 487 11.93 7.49 -32.12
C TYR A 487 12.56 7.64 -30.74
N ILE A 488 13.46 6.74 -30.35
CA ILE A 488 14.19 6.81 -29.08
C ILE A 488 14.94 8.13 -28.96
N ASP A 489 15.69 8.52 -29.99
CA ASP A 489 16.46 9.76 -30.00
C ASP A 489 15.56 10.99 -29.94
N ARG A 490 14.45 10.99 -30.68
CA ARG A 490 13.46 12.07 -30.68
C ARG A 490 12.80 12.22 -29.31
N ILE A 491 12.31 11.14 -28.71
CA ILE A 491 11.68 11.14 -27.38
C ILE A 491 12.67 11.63 -26.32
N ALA A 492 13.90 11.09 -26.33
CA ALA A 492 14.92 11.51 -25.38
C ALA A 492 15.26 13.01 -25.52
N LYS A 493 15.29 13.54 -26.74
CA LYS A 493 15.49 14.98 -27.00
C LYS A 493 14.33 15.82 -26.46
N ILE A 494 13.08 15.41 -26.69
CA ILE A 494 11.89 16.09 -26.17
C ILE A 494 11.95 16.17 -24.64
N CYS A 495 12.17 15.04 -23.97
CA CYS A 495 12.27 14.99 -22.51
C CYS A 495 13.42 15.86 -21.98
N LYS A 496 14.63 15.76 -22.57
CA LYS A 496 15.78 16.60 -22.16
C LYS A 496 15.54 18.11 -22.36
N GLY A 497 14.65 18.47 -23.28
CA GLY A 497 14.30 19.87 -23.56
C GLY A 497 13.34 20.49 -22.54
N LEU A 498 12.61 19.69 -21.76
CA LEU A 498 11.63 20.19 -20.80
C LEU A 498 12.33 20.80 -19.57
N LYS A 499 12.09 22.09 -19.35
CA LYS A 499 12.67 22.87 -18.25
C LYS A 499 11.59 23.42 -17.33
N ASP A 500 11.95 23.58 -16.07
CA ASP A 500 11.14 24.31 -15.09
C ASP A 500 11.09 25.78 -15.51
N PRO A 501 9.90 26.35 -15.76
CA PRO A 501 9.79 27.75 -16.20
C PRO A 501 10.26 28.75 -15.14
N ILE A 502 10.32 28.36 -13.86
CA ILE A 502 10.76 29.24 -12.77
C ILE A 502 12.28 29.24 -12.62
N THR A 503 12.91 28.05 -12.64
CA THR A 503 14.35 27.91 -12.35
C THR A 503 15.22 27.79 -13.61
N GLY A 504 14.62 27.50 -14.76
CA GLY A 504 15.35 27.23 -16.02
C GLY A 504 16.09 25.89 -16.05
N LEU A 505 16.05 25.11 -14.96
CA LEU A 505 16.71 23.80 -14.86
C LEU A 505 15.89 22.72 -15.58
N PRO A 506 16.54 21.68 -16.14
CA PRO A 506 15.82 20.51 -16.65
C PRO A 506 14.96 19.86 -15.56
N ILE A 507 13.69 19.58 -15.87
CA ILE A 507 12.77 18.91 -14.93
C ILE A 507 13.22 17.47 -14.67
N PHE A 508 13.61 16.77 -15.74
CA PHE A 508 14.13 15.42 -15.62
C PHE A 508 15.58 15.45 -15.15
N LEU A 509 15.84 14.82 -14.00
CA LEU A 509 17.19 14.60 -13.48
C LEU A 509 17.97 13.68 -14.41
N VAL A 510 17.30 12.62 -14.89
CA VAL A 510 17.85 11.70 -15.89
C VAL A 510 16.85 11.43 -17.01
N THR A 511 17.38 11.31 -18.22
CA THR A 511 16.68 10.82 -19.41
C THR A 511 17.61 9.82 -20.10
N LEU A 512 17.30 8.54 -19.97
CA LEU A 512 18.13 7.42 -20.43
C LEU A 512 17.43 6.65 -21.54
N LYS A 513 18.20 6.23 -22.55
CA LYS A 513 17.76 5.28 -23.56
C LYS A 513 17.85 3.86 -23.01
N ALA A 514 17.17 2.90 -23.64
CA ALA A 514 17.22 1.49 -23.26
C ALA A 514 18.66 0.95 -23.10
N SER A 515 19.59 1.38 -23.96
CA SER A 515 21.00 0.99 -23.91
C SER A 515 21.77 1.50 -22.69
N GLU A 516 21.22 2.48 -21.97
CA GLU A 516 21.86 3.15 -20.83
C GLU A 516 21.24 2.73 -19.47
N LEU A 517 20.17 1.92 -19.48
CA LEU A 517 19.42 1.55 -18.27
C LEU A 517 20.18 0.67 -17.29
N ASN A 518 21.26 0.02 -17.75
CA ASN A 518 22.14 -0.78 -16.89
C ASN A 518 22.80 0.05 -15.78
N SER A 519 23.01 1.35 -16.01
CA SER A 519 23.49 2.29 -15.00
C SER A 519 22.57 2.41 -13.78
N LEU A 520 21.28 2.04 -13.92
CA LEU A 520 20.28 2.07 -12.85
C LEU A 520 19.76 0.68 -12.47
N SER A 521 20.30 -0.40 -13.06
CA SER A 521 19.78 -1.77 -12.94
C SER A 521 18.29 -1.92 -13.35
N LEU A 522 17.90 -1.18 -14.40
CA LEU A 522 16.54 -1.13 -14.95
C LEU A 522 16.43 -1.75 -16.35
N GLU A 523 17.46 -2.43 -16.85
CA GLU A 523 17.59 -2.96 -18.21
C GLU A 523 16.88 -4.30 -18.44
N HIS A 524 15.62 -4.44 -17.98
CA HIS A 524 14.85 -5.65 -18.26
C HIS A 524 14.49 -5.76 -19.75
N PRO A 525 14.88 -6.84 -20.47
CA PRO A 525 14.84 -6.90 -21.93
C PRO A 525 13.45 -6.84 -22.55
N ARG A 526 12.41 -7.19 -21.78
CA ARG A 526 11.01 -7.28 -22.28
C ARG A 526 10.01 -6.38 -21.56
N ARG A 527 10.43 -5.68 -20.50
CA ARG A 527 9.50 -4.94 -19.62
C ARG A 527 9.89 -3.49 -19.41
N SER A 528 11.16 -3.14 -19.65
CA SER A 528 11.62 -1.76 -19.58
C SER A 528 11.26 -0.99 -20.85
N GLY A 529 10.96 0.30 -20.67
CA GLY A 529 10.72 1.23 -21.77
C GLY A 529 11.96 1.46 -22.64
N ASP A 530 11.72 1.95 -23.85
CA ASP A 530 12.77 2.32 -24.80
C ASP A 530 13.49 3.62 -24.39
N VAL A 531 12.78 4.48 -23.67
CA VAL A 531 13.30 5.65 -22.96
C VAL A 531 12.79 5.60 -21.52
N PHE A 532 13.63 5.98 -20.57
CA PHE A 532 13.29 6.16 -19.16
C PHE A 532 13.57 7.59 -18.75
N VAL A 533 12.69 8.15 -17.93
CA VAL A 533 12.90 9.45 -17.31
C VAL A 533 12.66 9.36 -15.80
N SER A 534 13.40 10.14 -15.03
CA SER A 534 13.10 10.40 -13.62
C SER A 534 13.25 11.88 -13.34
N ALA A 535 12.19 12.49 -12.80
CA ALA A 535 12.15 13.90 -12.46
C ALA A 535 13.02 14.21 -11.24
N ARG A 536 13.39 15.48 -11.09
CA ARG A 536 13.93 16.00 -9.82
C ARG A 536 12.84 15.95 -8.74
N THR A 537 13.24 15.98 -7.47
CA THR A 537 12.32 16.20 -6.35
C THR A 537 11.54 17.50 -6.56
N GLY A 538 10.31 17.57 -6.05
CA GLY A 538 9.37 18.67 -6.35
C GLY A 538 8.41 18.37 -7.51
N TRP A 539 8.73 17.40 -8.37
CA TRP A 539 7.93 17.06 -9.55
C TRP A 539 7.33 15.66 -9.47
N SER A 540 6.12 15.48 -10.01
CA SER A 540 5.55 14.16 -10.32
C SER A 540 5.17 14.06 -11.80
N LEU A 541 4.84 12.86 -12.29
CA LEU A 541 4.41 12.62 -13.68
C LEU A 541 2.99 12.02 -13.72
N SER A 542 2.19 12.41 -14.71
CA SER A 542 0.93 11.73 -15.05
C SER A 542 1.00 11.07 -16.43
N SER A 543 0.54 9.81 -16.49
CA SER A 543 0.31 9.08 -17.75
C SER A 543 -0.98 9.49 -18.45
N LYS A 544 -1.84 10.31 -17.83
CA LYS A 544 -3.11 10.74 -18.43
C LYS A 544 -2.83 11.64 -19.63
N ILE A 545 -3.79 11.63 -20.55
CA ILE A 545 -3.85 12.59 -21.64
C ILE A 545 -5.06 13.45 -21.37
N VAL A 546 -4.84 14.75 -21.20
CA VAL A 546 -5.89 15.72 -20.92
C VAL A 546 -5.74 16.83 -21.96
N PRO A 547 -6.52 16.82 -23.05
CA PRO A 547 -6.42 17.85 -24.06
C PRO A 547 -6.64 19.24 -23.47
N SER A 548 -5.95 20.24 -24.03
CA SER A 548 -6.20 21.65 -23.74
C SER A 548 -5.87 22.11 -22.32
N ILE A 549 -5.02 21.39 -21.58
CA ILE A 549 -4.38 21.89 -20.36
C ILE A 549 -2.86 21.96 -20.53
N PRO A 550 -2.16 22.85 -19.81
CA PRO A 550 -0.70 22.94 -19.87
C PRO A 550 -0.02 21.61 -19.56
N ILE A 551 1.15 21.37 -20.17
CA ILE A 551 2.00 20.20 -19.86
C ILE A 551 2.41 20.17 -18.38
N ILE A 552 2.62 21.34 -17.78
CA ILE A 552 3.00 21.50 -16.37
C ILE A 552 1.83 22.09 -15.61
N VAL A 553 1.38 21.40 -14.58
CA VAL A 553 0.23 21.81 -13.75
C VAL A 553 0.66 21.77 -12.29
N PRO A 554 0.33 22.80 -11.47
CA PRO A 554 0.53 22.69 -10.02
C PRO A 554 -0.37 21.61 -9.43
N ASN A 555 0.04 20.96 -8.35
CA ASN A 555 -0.74 19.87 -7.74
C ASN A 555 -1.30 20.25 -6.36
N SER A 556 -2.50 19.74 -6.07
CA SER A 556 -3.11 19.77 -4.74
C SER A 556 -4.33 18.86 -4.71
N PHE A 557 -4.65 18.33 -3.53
CA PHE A 557 -5.92 17.63 -3.26
C PHE A 557 -7.06 18.56 -2.85
N ASN A 558 -6.76 19.83 -2.53
CA ASN A 558 -7.68 20.73 -1.87
C ASN A 558 -8.26 21.72 -2.89
N ASN A 559 -9.57 21.61 -3.15
CA ASN A 559 -10.25 22.35 -4.22
C ASN A 559 -10.08 23.87 -4.10
N ASP A 560 -10.05 24.38 -2.87
CA ASP A 560 -9.85 25.79 -2.58
C ASP A 560 -8.47 26.30 -3.04
N SER A 561 -7.45 25.46 -2.97
CA SER A 561 -6.06 25.81 -3.32
C SER A 561 -5.89 25.98 -4.82
N TYR A 562 -6.72 25.31 -5.63
CA TYR A 562 -6.67 25.37 -7.09
C TYR A 562 -7.91 25.99 -7.74
N ALA A 563 -8.84 26.56 -6.95
CA ALA A 563 -10.09 27.14 -7.44
C ALA A 563 -9.88 28.30 -8.44
N HIS A 564 -8.71 28.94 -8.41
CA HIS A 564 -8.32 30.03 -9.30
C HIS A 564 -7.82 29.57 -10.68
N LEU A 565 -7.59 28.26 -10.88
CA LEU A 565 -7.13 27.69 -12.15
C LEU A 565 -8.27 27.50 -13.15
N ASP A 566 -7.96 27.22 -14.41
CA ASP A 566 -8.98 26.98 -15.44
C ASP A 566 -9.78 25.68 -15.18
N GLN A 567 -11.01 25.62 -15.69
CA GLN A 567 -11.93 24.50 -15.42
C GLN A 567 -11.44 23.13 -15.92
N ASN A 568 -10.63 23.06 -16.98
CA ASN A 568 -10.09 21.78 -17.46
C ASN A 568 -9.02 21.27 -16.46
N THR A 569 -8.17 22.18 -15.98
CA THR A 569 -7.17 21.89 -14.93
C THR A 569 -7.84 21.47 -13.63
N GLN A 570 -8.88 22.19 -13.18
CA GLN A 570 -9.65 21.81 -11.99
C GLN A 570 -10.25 20.39 -12.12
N ARG A 571 -10.76 20.03 -13.30
CA ARG A 571 -11.29 18.67 -13.56
C ARG A 571 -10.22 17.60 -13.50
N PHE A 572 -9.01 17.88 -14.00
CA PHE A 572 -7.88 16.96 -13.87
C PHE A 572 -7.50 16.76 -12.41
N LEU A 573 -7.33 17.84 -11.64
CA LEU A 573 -6.97 17.78 -10.22
C LEU A 573 -8.06 17.08 -9.39
N GLY A 574 -9.33 17.42 -9.59
CA GLY A 574 -10.47 16.79 -8.90
C GLY A 574 -10.68 15.29 -9.22
N SER A 575 -10.01 14.76 -10.26
CA SER A 575 -10.05 13.34 -10.64
C SER A 575 -8.66 12.67 -10.61
N GLY A 576 -7.67 13.37 -10.06
CA GLY A 576 -6.29 12.92 -9.93
C GLY A 576 -6.14 11.68 -9.06
N PHE A 577 -5.12 10.88 -9.36
CA PHE A 577 -4.64 9.84 -8.44
C PHE A 577 -3.64 10.43 -7.43
N MET A 578 -3.32 9.71 -6.35
CA MET A 578 -2.37 10.17 -5.34
C MET A 578 -1.03 10.64 -5.94
N ASN A 579 -0.45 9.87 -6.86
CA ASN A 579 0.78 10.28 -7.53
C ASN A 579 0.65 11.55 -8.38
N GLU A 580 -0.55 11.99 -8.75
CA GLU A 580 -0.78 13.15 -9.61
C GLU A 580 -1.09 14.41 -8.79
N THR A 581 -1.79 14.26 -7.66
CA THR A 581 -2.34 15.37 -6.86
C THR A 581 -1.86 15.40 -5.42
N GLY A 582 -1.06 14.43 -5.01
CA GLY A 582 -0.49 14.33 -3.67
C GLY A 582 0.52 15.42 -3.35
N LEU A 583 0.59 15.80 -2.08
CA LEU A 583 1.57 16.74 -1.53
C LEU A 583 2.90 16.06 -1.19
N GLY A 584 2.88 14.74 -0.93
CA GLY A 584 4.04 13.85 -0.88
C GLY A 584 3.95 12.76 -1.97
N VAL A 585 5.05 12.41 -2.63
CA VAL A 585 5.11 11.36 -3.68
C VAL A 585 6.52 10.79 -3.65
N HIS A 586 6.62 9.53 -4.05
CA HIS A 586 7.84 8.74 -4.13
C HIS A 586 7.98 8.13 -5.53
N GLY A 587 9.11 7.49 -5.81
CA GLY A 587 9.45 6.93 -7.13
C GLY A 587 10.54 7.70 -7.87
N ASN A 588 11.30 8.56 -7.19
CA ASN A 588 12.55 9.07 -7.74
C ASN A 588 13.60 7.93 -7.76
N LEU A 589 14.82 8.26 -8.20
CA LEU A 589 15.95 7.36 -8.04
C LEU A 589 16.20 7.10 -6.55
N GLY A 590 16.46 5.86 -6.17
CA GLY A 590 16.70 5.48 -4.77
C GLY A 590 17.94 6.14 -4.16
N SER A 591 18.87 6.64 -4.98
CA SER A 591 20.03 7.42 -4.53
C SER A 591 19.69 8.84 -4.06
N ILE A 592 18.46 9.31 -4.25
CA ILE A 592 17.99 10.61 -3.77
C ILE A 592 17.71 10.53 -2.27
N ARG A 593 18.20 11.50 -1.50
CA ARG A 593 18.13 11.50 -0.02
C ARG A 593 16.71 11.30 0.49
N GLU A 594 15.73 11.98 -0.12
CA GLU A 594 14.32 11.92 0.26
C GLU A 594 13.70 10.52 0.06
N MET A 595 14.29 9.69 -0.79
CA MET A 595 13.85 8.30 -1.05
C MET A 595 14.44 7.30 -0.06
N ASN A 596 15.41 7.67 0.77
CA ASN A 596 15.98 6.74 1.73
C ASN A 596 14.93 6.31 2.78
N ALA A 597 14.99 5.02 3.10
CA ALA A 597 14.03 4.31 3.90
C ALA A 597 14.64 3.88 5.24
N ILE A 598 13.80 3.47 6.18
CA ILE A 598 14.22 2.97 7.49
C ILE A 598 14.58 1.49 7.49
N PHE A 599 15.50 1.10 8.37
CA PHE A 599 15.74 -0.28 8.78
C PHE A 599 15.97 -0.34 10.29
N TYR A 600 15.19 -1.16 10.99
CA TYR A 600 15.25 -1.39 12.43
C TYR A 600 15.05 -2.87 12.72
N ALA A 601 15.79 -3.44 13.66
CA ALA A 601 15.64 -4.84 14.06
C ALA A 601 15.86 -5.01 15.56
N VAL A 602 15.14 -5.92 16.18
CA VAL A 602 15.28 -6.25 17.62
C VAL A 602 14.89 -7.71 17.87
N GLY A 603 15.57 -8.38 18.77
CA GLY A 603 15.31 -9.80 19.05
C GLY A 603 16.51 -10.50 19.67
N PRO A 604 16.35 -11.78 20.06
CA PRO A 604 17.40 -12.55 20.73
C PRO A 604 18.64 -12.79 19.87
N SER A 605 18.48 -12.80 18.54
CA SER A 605 19.57 -13.00 17.57
C SER A 605 20.00 -11.70 16.90
N ILE A 606 19.48 -10.54 17.33
CA ILE A 606 19.81 -9.24 16.75
C ILE A 606 20.86 -8.53 17.62
N PRO A 607 22.00 -8.10 17.05
CA PRO A 607 23.00 -7.36 17.80
C PRO A 607 22.51 -5.95 18.17
N LYS A 608 23.06 -5.40 19.26
CA LYS A 608 22.87 -3.99 19.62
C LYS A 608 23.86 -3.11 18.86
N GLN A 609 23.44 -2.48 17.76
CA GLN A 609 24.35 -1.72 16.92
C GLN A 609 23.67 -0.65 16.07
N LYS A 610 24.35 0.49 15.91
CA LYS A 610 24.09 1.41 14.80
C LYS A 610 24.86 0.89 13.57
N ILE A 611 24.17 0.77 12.44
CA ILE A 611 24.73 0.39 11.15
C ILE A 611 24.79 1.64 10.27
N ASP A 612 25.80 1.75 9.43
CA ASP A 612 25.88 2.79 8.40
C ASP A 612 24.81 2.58 7.31
N THR A 613 24.98 3.23 6.15
CA THR A 613 24.06 3.04 5.02
C THR A 613 24.09 1.61 4.49
N ILE A 614 22.90 1.03 4.34
CA ILE A 614 22.68 -0.30 3.75
C ILE A 614 21.87 -0.21 2.45
N SER A 615 21.86 -1.28 1.66
CA SER A 615 20.96 -1.43 0.51
C SER A 615 19.68 -2.15 0.92
N ALA A 616 18.54 -1.79 0.32
CA ALA A 616 17.32 -2.58 0.46
C ALA A 616 17.49 -4.06 0.05
N LEU A 617 18.47 -4.35 -0.82
CA LEU A 617 18.76 -5.73 -1.21
C LEU A 617 19.36 -6.58 -0.09
N ASP A 618 19.90 -5.94 0.96
CA ASP A 618 20.55 -6.59 2.10
C ASP A 618 19.55 -7.20 3.10
N VAL A 619 18.28 -6.78 3.04
CA VAL A 619 17.20 -7.24 3.93
C VAL A 619 16.95 -8.74 3.76
N THR A 620 16.75 -9.20 2.52
CA THR A 620 16.46 -10.63 2.25
C THR A 620 17.58 -11.56 2.75
N PRO A 621 18.86 -11.35 2.41
CA PRO A 621 19.96 -12.16 2.95
C PRO A 621 20.06 -12.14 4.48
N THR A 622 19.76 -11.00 5.11
CA THR A 622 19.74 -10.87 6.57
C THR A 622 18.66 -11.77 7.18
N ILE A 623 17.43 -11.73 6.64
CA ILE A 623 16.35 -12.60 7.12
C ILE A 623 16.64 -14.07 6.83
N ALA A 624 17.23 -14.39 5.68
CA ALA A 624 17.62 -15.75 5.35
C ALA A 624 18.65 -16.31 6.36
N GLY A 625 19.62 -15.48 6.77
CA GLY A 625 20.58 -15.81 7.82
C GLY A 625 19.89 -16.08 9.17
N LEU A 626 18.97 -15.21 9.58
CA LEU A 626 18.19 -15.38 10.80
C LEU A 626 17.33 -16.65 10.79
N LEU A 627 16.84 -17.08 9.63
CA LEU A 627 16.07 -18.32 9.46
C LEU A 627 16.96 -19.57 9.26
N ASN A 628 18.28 -19.40 9.21
CA ASN A 628 19.25 -20.44 8.86
C ASN A 628 18.93 -21.15 7.54
N ILE A 629 18.57 -20.37 6.51
CA ILE A 629 18.27 -20.85 5.16
C ILE A 629 19.20 -20.22 4.13
N LYS A 630 19.37 -20.88 2.97
CA LYS A 630 19.99 -20.23 1.82
C LYS A 630 19.08 -19.11 1.30
N PRO A 631 19.62 -17.92 1.00
CA PRO A 631 18.82 -16.83 0.42
C PRO A 631 18.30 -17.21 -0.98
N PRO A 632 17.37 -16.42 -1.55
CA PRO A 632 16.91 -16.61 -2.92
C PRO A 632 18.08 -16.69 -3.91
N LYS A 633 17.97 -17.59 -4.90
CA LYS A 633 19.09 -18.00 -5.80
C LYS A 633 19.86 -16.86 -6.48
N LYS A 634 19.22 -15.72 -6.74
CA LYS A 634 19.82 -14.57 -7.43
C LYS A 634 20.09 -13.36 -6.53
N ALA A 635 19.83 -13.46 -5.22
CA ALA A 635 20.02 -12.38 -4.28
C ALA A 635 21.44 -11.80 -4.37
N LYS A 636 21.54 -10.48 -4.38
CA LYS A 636 22.78 -9.71 -4.54
C LYS A 636 23.19 -8.94 -3.29
N GLY A 637 22.27 -8.72 -2.37
CA GLY A 637 22.59 -8.10 -1.08
C GLY A 637 23.47 -8.98 -0.19
N LYS A 638 23.88 -8.42 0.93
CA LYS A 638 24.68 -9.08 1.96
C LYS A 638 23.92 -9.04 3.28
N ALA A 639 24.12 -10.05 4.13
CA ALA A 639 23.55 -10.00 5.47
C ALA A 639 24.16 -8.82 6.25
N ILE A 640 23.29 -8.02 6.87
CA ILE A 640 23.66 -6.78 7.59
C ILE A 640 24.42 -7.11 8.87
N PHE A 641 24.05 -8.22 9.51
CA PHE A 641 24.74 -8.80 10.66
C PHE A 641 24.78 -10.32 10.54
N LYS A 642 25.71 -10.93 11.28
CA LYS A 642 26.01 -12.37 11.24
C LYS A 642 25.25 -13.14 12.31
#